data_AF-A0A0M8PSG3-F1
#
_entry.id   AF-A0A0M8PSG3-F1
#
_cell.length_a   1.000
_cell.length_b   1.000
_cell.length_c   1.000
_cell.angle_alpha   90.00
_cell.angle_beta   90.00
_cell.angle_gamma   90.00
#
_symmetry.space_group_name_H-M   'P 1'
#
loop_
_entity.id
_entity.type
_entity.pdbx_description
1 polymer ?
#
loop_
_entity_poly.entity_id
_entity_poly.type
_entity_poly.pdbx_seq_one_letter_code
_entity_poly.pdbx_strand_id
1 'polypeptide(L)'
;MIGVNKSPYSLDHGLRREQFSLDIETEEKIQRADKIILVNKGTNNPDQRLKVLLEHFILTGQIQKLVLCHTHMDTFKGSEFKKESTRQKHVKKNLQQVVTLLEEPQQPAIEALIESASFYFSGLDIQYEENVKNEELSCLIEFLSEEAHSIRLNTDIQFDEKSFMDEFIQQVENYYDLWDKGYLNKHWATVKALNRRYAVLDEYEYQGMNPLNDFKKVLYLVCYNSFCQSLKNNHLDTEERNQIQQQFSQSCAKDINKKANQRLVESKKQQWVSAFNLSGQGSTLDRKTALKNLAQEVYPSTKKQGLISGDDSNGVHFYQELKVIVDVALKEIGQQQPDLSLKIRPFEIQEVHEVK
;
A
#
# COMPACT_ATOMS: atom_id res chain seq x y z
N MET A 1 11.26 -27.57 23.16
CA MET A 1 11.74 -26.19 23.01
C MET A 1 11.20 -25.66 21.70
N ILE A 2 10.15 -24.85 21.78
CA ILE A 2 9.47 -24.33 20.59
C ILE A 2 10.24 -23.08 20.16
N GLY A 3 10.86 -23.17 18.98
CA GLY A 3 11.56 -22.05 18.37
C GLY A 3 10.58 -20.92 18.09
N VAL A 4 10.84 -19.76 18.69
CA VAL A 4 10.19 -18.51 18.33
C VAL A 4 10.65 -18.18 16.91
N ASN A 5 9.75 -18.36 15.93
CA ASN A 5 9.96 -17.89 14.58
C ASN A 5 10.15 -16.37 14.67
N LYS A 6 11.36 -15.91 14.37
CA LYS A 6 11.65 -14.48 14.26
C LYS A 6 10.74 -13.93 13.16
N SER A 7 10.00 -12.87 13.49
CA SER A 7 9.28 -12.06 12.51
C SER A 7 10.24 -11.70 11.36
N PRO A 8 9.84 -11.83 10.09
CA PRO A 8 10.65 -11.43 8.94
C PRO A 8 10.98 -9.92 8.91
N TYR A 9 10.47 -9.15 9.88
CA TYR A 9 10.72 -7.73 10.04
C TYR A 9 11.84 -7.38 11.03
N SER A 10 12.77 -8.30 11.33
CA SER A 10 14.05 -7.85 11.92
C SER A 10 14.79 -7.02 10.86
N LEU A 11 14.58 -5.70 10.91
CA LEU A 11 15.18 -4.66 10.08
C LEU A 11 16.64 -4.99 9.75
N ASP A 12 16.85 -5.63 8.61
CA ASP A 12 18.16 -6.11 8.20
C ASP A 12 19.00 -4.93 7.72
N HIS A 13 20.25 -4.92 8.17
CA HIS A 13 21.18 -3.83 8.02
C HIS A 13 21.78 -3.83 6.61
N GLY A 14 21.22 -3.04 5.68
CA GLY A 14 21.86 -2.89 4.37
C GLY A 14 21.17 -1.98 3.35
N LEU A 15 19.86 -1.80 3.46
CA LEU A 15 19.12 -0.82 2.67
C LEU A 15 19.01 0.46 3.51
N ARG A 16 19.10 1.66 2.92
CA ARG A 16 18.76 2.88 3.65
C ARG A 16 17.39 2.66 4.27
N ARG A 17 17.11 3.17 5.48
CA ARG A 17 15.81 3.02 6.15
C ARG A 17 14.73 3.69 5.29
N GLU A 18 14.21 2.94 4.33
CA GLU A 18 13.45 3.39 3.16
C GLU A 18 11.95 3.21 3.43
N GLN A 19 11.21 4.30 3.27
CA GLN A 19 9.77 4.46 3.09
C GLN A 19 8.88 3.23 3.40
N PHE A 20 8.09 3.27 4.48
CA PHE A 20 7.14 2.20 4.81
C PHE A 20 5.83 2.30 4.01
N SER A 21 5.31 3.52 3.83
CA SER A 21 4.12 3.82 3.01
C SER A 21 4.39 4.92 1.98
N LEU A 22 3.48 5.07 1.02
CA LEU A 22 3.53 6.15 0.03
C LEU A 22 3.34 7.53 0.70
N ASP A 23 3.96 8.57 0.14
CA ASP A 23 3.65 9.95 0.51
C ASP A 23 2.18 10.29 0.19
N ILE A 24 1.67 11.32 0.85
CA ILE A 24 0.25 11.69 0.79
C ILE A 24 -0.15 12.10 -0.62
N GLU A 25 0.71 12.89 -1.27
CA GLU A 25 0.44 13.38 -2.62
C GLU A 25 0.32 12.23 -3.63
N THR A 26 1.22 11.24 -3.54
CA THR A 26 1.18 10.05 -4.40
C THR A 26 -0.07 9.21 -4.14
N GLU A 27 -0.42 8.94 -2.87
CA GLU A 27 -1.65 8.20 -2.54
C GLU A 27 -2.90 8.91 -3.09
N GLU A 28 -2.99 10.23 -2.96
CA GLU A 28 -4.11 11.01 -3.49
C GLU A 28 -4.21 10.96 -5.02
N LYS A 29 -3.07 11.04 -5.73
CA LYS A 29 -3.04 10.91 -7.19
C LYS A 29 -3.51 9.52 -7.64
N ILE A 30 -3.05 8.48 -6.95
CA ILE A 30 -3.45 7.09 -7.21
C ILE A 30 -4.97 6.91 -7.00
N GLN A 31 -5.53 7.49 -5.95
CA GLN A 31 -6.97 7.41 -5.67
C GLN A 31 -7.82 8.06 -6.77
N ARG A 32 -7.39 9.21 -7.30
CA ARG A 32 -8.11 9.97 -8.34
C ARG A 32 -7.97 9.39 -9.74
N ALA A 33 -6.85 8.73 -10.04
CA ALA A 33 -6.56 8.21 -11.37
C ALA A 33 -7.42 6.98 -11.71
N ASP A 34 -7.88 6.89 -12.96
CA ASP A 34 -8.57 5.71 -13.50
C ASP A 34 -7.56 4.63 -13.94
N LYS A 35 -6.43 5.05 -14.50
CA LYS A 35 -5.30 4.21 -14.90
C LYS A 35 -3.99 4.86 -14.46
N ILE A 36 -3.00 4.06 -14.14
CA ILE A 36 -1.70 4.47 -13.61
C ILE A 36 -0.63 3.76 -14.40
N ILE A 37 0.26 4.54 -15.01
CA ILE A 37 1.38 4.02 -15.79
C ILE A 37 2.65 4.14 -14.95
N LEU A 38 3.23 3.00 -14.60
CA LEU A 38 4.50 2.93 -13.89
C LEU A 38 5.63 2.76 -14.89
N VAL A 39 6.39 3.84 -15.10
CA VAL A 39 7.48 3.88 -16.07
C VAL A 39 8.81 3.60 -15.40
N ASN A 40 9.47 2.51 -15.81
CA ASN A 40 10.81 2.14 -15.36
C ASN A 40 11.76 1.98 -16.55
N LYS A 41 13.05 2.24 -16.37
CA LYS A 41 14.05 1.82 -17.37
C LYS A 41 14.25 0.31 -17.27
N GLY A 42 14.25 -0.40 -18.38
CA GLY A 42 14.40 -1.86 -18.40
C GLY A 42 15.72 -2.37 -17.81
N THR A 43 16.75 -1.53 -17.81
CA THR A 43 18.06 -1.84 -17.22
C THR A 43 18.13 -1.58 -15.71
N ASN A 44 17.13 -0.93 -15.12
CA ASN A 44 17.15 -0.64 -13.69
C ASN A 44 16.86 -1.91 -12.89
N ASN A 45 17.60 -2.07 -11.79
CA ASN A 45 17.19 -3.00 -10.75
C ASN A 45 16.04 -2.37 -9.96
N PRO A 46 15.05 -3.17 -9.55
CA PRO A 46 14.02 -2.71 -8.64
C PRO A 46 14.57 -2.16 -7.34
N ASP A 47 13.88 -1.15 -6.79
CA ASP A 47 14.17 -0.56 -5.50
C ASP A 47 13.02 -0.79 -4.50
N GLN A 48 13.24 -0.38 -3.24
CA GLN A 48 12.24 -0.49 -2.19
C GLN A 48 10.97 0.32 -2.50
N ARG A 49 11.09 1.44 -3.25
CA ARG A 49 9.93 2.26 -3.62
C ARG A 49 8.98 1.48 -4.51
N LEU A 50 9.51 0.73 -5.49
CA LEU A 50 8.70 -0.14 -6.33
C LEU A 50 7.97 -1.19 -5.48
N LYS A 51 8.65 -1.84 -4.51
CA LYS A 51 7.99 -2.78 -3.58
C LYS A 51 6.84 -2.12 -2.84
N VAL A 52 7.08 -0.96 -2.20
CA VAL A 52 6.07 -0.26 -1.40
C VAL A 52 4.87 0.17 -2.23
N LEU A 53 5.11 0.58 -3.48
CA LEU A 53 4.07 0.96 -4.43
C LEU A 53 3.23 -0.24 -4.86
N LEU A 54 3.86 -1.35 -5.28
CA LEU A 54 3.14 -2.59 -5.64
C LEU A 54 2.34 -3.14 -4.46
N GLU A 55 2.94 -3.17 -3.27
CA GLU A 55 2.27 -3.56 -2.03
C GLU A 55 1.06 -2.67 -1.75
N HIS A 56 1.17 -1.35 -1.92
CA HIS A 56 0.06 -0.42 -1.74
C HIS A 56 -1.10 -0.72 -2.70
N PHE A 57 -0.83 -1.01 -3.98
CA PHE A 57 -1.88 -1.34 -4.96
C PHE A 57 -2.66 -2.60 -4.60
N ILE A 58 -1.98 -3.60 -4.02
CA ILE A 58 -2.63 -4.84 -3.56
C ILE A 58 -3.49 -4.55 -2.33
N LEU A 59 -2.89 -3.91 -1.33
CA LEU A 59 -3.52 -3.62 -0.04
C LEU A 59 -4.73 -2.69 -0.15
N THR A 60 -4.79 -1.85 -1.19
CA THR A 60 -5.90 -0.92 -1.46
C THR A 60 -6.85 -1.40 -2.56
N GLY A 61 -6.59 -2.56 -3.18
CA GLY A 61 -7.47 -3.11 -4.21
C GLY A 61 -7.43 -2.36 -5.54
N GLN A 62 -6.32 -1.69 -5.85
CA GLN A 62 -6.18 -0.81 -7.01
C GLN A 62 -5.26 -1.36 -8.09
N ILE A 63 -4.84 -2.62 -7.99
CA ILE A 63 -3.90 -3.25 -8.93
C ILE A 63 -4.39 -3.22 -10.39
N GLN A 64 -5.69 -3.31 -10.66
CA GLN A 64 -6.24 -3.22 -12.03
C GLN A 64 -6.04 -1.85 -12.70
N LYS A 65 -5.74 -0.81 -11.93
CA LYS A 65 -5.39 0.51 -12.49
C LYS A 65 -3.97 0.52 -13.05
N LEU A 66 -3.11 -0.38 -12.60
CA LEU A 66 -1.68 -0.32 -12.82
C LEU A 66 -1.28 -0.95 -14.16
N VAL A 67 -0.40 -0.24 -14.87
CA VAL A 67 0.28 -0.72 -16.08
C VAL A 67 1.78 -0.53 -15.90
N LEU A 68 2.57 -1.55 -16.24
CA LEU A 68 4.03 -1.50 -16.17
C LEU A 68 4.60 -1.16 -17.55
N CYS A 69 5.36 -0.08 -17.65
CA CYS A 69 6.02 0.33 -18.88
C CYS A 69 7.53 0.36 -18.70
N HIS A 70 8.23 -0.44 -19.49
CA HIS A 70 9.68 -0.60 -19.45
C HIS A 70 10.31 0.10 -20.64
N THR A 71 11.02 1.19 -20.39
CA THR A 71 11.66 2.02 -21.42
C THR A 71 13.14 1.68 -21.59
N HIS A 72 13.78 2.26 -22.60
CA HIS A 72 15.22 2.09 -22.86
C HIS A 72 15.62 0.63 -23.12
N MET A 73 14.72 -0.18 -23.68
CA MET A 73 14.99 -1.58 -23.96
C MET A 73 16.08 -1.77 -25.02
N ASP A 74 16.36 -0.76 -25.83
CA ASP A 74 17.47 -0.69 -26.79
C ASP A 74 18.85 -0.48 -26.13
N THR A 75 18.90 -0.04 -24.86
CA THR A 75 20.16 0.26 -24.17
C THR A 75 20.86 -0.96 -23.54
N PHE A 76 20.22 -2.14 -23.60
CA PHE A 76 20.81 -3.39 -23.11
C PHE A 76 22.11 -3.71 -23.84
N LYS A 77 23.20 -3.89 -23.07
CA LYS A 77 24.54 -4.20 -23.58
C LYS A 77 24.83 -5.69 -23.43
N GLY A 78 25.42 -6.30 -24.45
CA GLY A 78 25.81 -7.71 -24.42
C GLY A 78 25.29 -8.48 -25.64
N SER A 79 26.07 -9.45 -26.11
CA SER A 79 25.70 -10.27 -27.28
C SER A 79 24.44 -11.11 -27.07
N GLU A 80 24.12 -11.40 -25.82
CA GLU A 80 22.96 -12.14 -25.34
C GLU A 80 21.64 -11.35 -25.49
N PHE A 81 21.70 -10.02 -25.49
CA PHE A 81 20.53 -9.14 -25.55
C PHE A 81 20.16 -8.68 -26.96
N LYS A 82 20.70 -9.33 -28.01
CA LYS A 82 20.34 -9.01 -29.40
C LYS A 82 18.85 -9.20 -29.70
N LYS A 83 18.24 -10.23 -29.09
CA LYS A 83 16.81 -10.53 -29.26
C LYS A 83 15.96 -9.80 -28.23
N GLU A 84 14.87 -9.21 -28.68
CA GLU A 84 13.90 -8.53 -27.82
C GLU A 84 13.33 -9.45 -26.74
N SER A 85 12.96 -10.68 -27.10
CA SER A 85 12.49 -11.69 -26.16
C SER A 85 13.45 -11.95 -25.00
N THR A 86 14.77 -11.83 -25.22
CA THR A 86 15.76 -12.01 -24.15
C THR A 86 15.78 -10.82 -23.20
N ARG A 87 15.62 -9.60 -23.74
CA ARG A 87 15.54 -8.38 -22.94
C ARG A 87 14.29 -8.36 -22.07
N GLN A 88 13.14 -8.70 -22.64
CA GLN A 88 11.87 -8.83 -21.91
C GLN A 88 11.98 -9.87 -20.77
N LYS A 89 12.52 -11.06 -21.05
CA LYS A 89 12.76 -12.10 -20.02
C LYS A 89 13.66 -11.61 -18.88
N HIS A 90 14.68 -10.81 -19.20
CA HIS A 90 15.56 -10.23 -18.18
C HIS A 90 14.80 -9.25 -17.28
N VAL A 91 14.01 -8.34 -17.87
CA VAL A 91 13.18 -7.40 -17.09
C VAL A 91 12.19 -8.15 -16.20
N LYS A 92 11.47 -9.14 -16.74
CA LYS A 92 10.54 -9.97 -15.95
C LYS A 92 11.25 -10.65 -14.78
N LYS A 93 12.44 -11.22 -15.02
CA LYS A 93 13.26 -11.83 -13.96
C LYS A 93 13.65 -10.82 -12.87
N ASN A 94 13.96 -9.58 -13.24
CA ASN A 94 14.27 -8.55 -12.26
C ASN A 94 13.02 -8.20 -11.43
N LEU A 95 11.85 -8.06 -12.06
CA LEU A 95 10.59 -7.82 -11.33
C LEU A 95 10.22 -8.99 -10.40
N GLN A 96 10.50 -10.23 -10.79
CA GLN A 96 10.31 -11.40 -9.92
C GLN A 96 11.13 -11.30 -8.62
N GLN A 97 12.26 -10.60 -8.62
CA GLN A 97 13.00 -10.34 -7.38
C GLN A 97 12.17 -9.49 -6.41
N VAL A 98 11.40 -8.51 -6.89
CA VAL A 98 10.49 -7.72 -6.03
C VAL A 98 9.36 -8.58 -5.50
N VAL A 99 8.81 -9.44 -6.34
CA VAL A 99 7.75 -10.39 -5.94
C VAL A 99 8.20 -11.20 -4.75
N THR A 100 9.44 -11.74 -4.76
CA THR A 100 9.98 -12.51 -3.63
C THR A 100 10.19 -11.71 -2.33
N LEU A 101 10.13 -10.37 -2.38
CA LEU A 101 10.19 -9.51 -1.19
C LEU A 101 8.79 -9.18 -0.62
N LEU A 102 7.72 -9.50 -1.34
CA LEU A 102 6.34 -9.34 -0.89
C LEU A 102 5.93 -10.54 -0.02
N GLU A 103 4.91 -10.34 0.81
CA GLU A 103 4.34 -11.45 1.59
C GLU A 103 3.69 -12.45 0.64
N GLU A 104 3.77 -13.75 0.95
CA GLU A 104 3.24 -14.83 0.10
C GLU A 104 1.80 -14.58 -0.44
N PRO A 105 0.84 -14.05 0.34
CA PRO A 105 -0.51 -13.79 -0.17
C PRO A 105 -0.61 -12.64 -1.19
N GLN A 106 0.45 -11.84 -1.35
CA GLN A 106 0.51 -10.68 -2.26
C GLN A 106 1.13 -11.06 -3.61
N GLN A 107 1.98 -12.10 -3.66
CA GLN A 107 2.77 -12.45 -4.83
C GLN A 107 1.94 -12.77 -6.09
N PRO A 108 0.87 -13.60 -6.03
CA PRO A 108 0.15 -14.03 -7.23
C PRO A 108 -0.49 -12.87 -8.02
N ALA A 109 -0.94 -11.83 -7.32
CA ALA A 109 -1.54 -10.65 -7.95
C ALA A 109 -0.50 -9.87 -8.78
N ILE A 110 0.72 -9.72 -8.26
CA ILE A 110 1.81 -9.04 -8.98
C ILE A 110 2.35 -9.91 -10.12
N GLU A 111 2.43 -11.23 -9.94
CA GLU A 111 2.82 -12.13 -11.03
C GLU A 111 1.82 -12.03 -12.20
N ALA A 112 0.53 -12.03 -11.92
CA ALA A 112 -0.51 -11.83 -12.92
C ALA A 112 -0.39 -10.46 -13.61
N LEU A 113 -0.11 -9.39 -12.87
CA LEU A 113 0.14 -8.05 -13.42
C LEU A 113 1.36 -8.03 -14.35
N ILE A 114 2.47 -8.64 -13.95
CA ILE A 114 3.70 -8.69 -14.76
C ILE A 114 3.43 -9.41 -16.09
N GLU A 115 2.61 -10.45 -16.10
CA GLU A 115 2.30 -11.19 -17.31
C GLU A 115 1.26 -10.51 -18.21
N SER A 116 0.25 -9.83 -17.62
CA SER A 116 -0.89 -9.28 -18.36
C SER A 116 -0.79 -7.80 -18.73
N ALA A 117 -0.01 -7.00 -18.00
CA ALA A 117 0.01 -5.54 -18.12
C ALA A 117 1.43 -4.96 -18.15
N SER A 118 2.41 -5.69 -18.72
CA SER A 118 3.77 -5.19 -18.94
C SER A 118 4.04 -4.90 -20.41
N PHE A 119 4.52 -3.69 -20.69
CA PHE A 119 4.84 -3.20 -22.03
C PHE A 119 6.30 -2.77 -22.13
N TYR A 120 6.95 -3.02 -23.27
CA TYR A 120 8.40 -2.88 -23.47
C TYR A 120 8.74 -1.98 -24.65
N PHE A 121 9.31 -0.81 -24.36
CA PHE A 121 9.58 0.23 -25.34
C PHE A 121 11.07 0.37 -25.65
N SER A 122 11.38 0.39 -26.95
CA SER A 122 12.71 0.68 -27.50
C SER A 122 12.64 1.92 -28.40
N GLY A 123 13.69 2.74 -28.44
CA GLY A 123 13.83 3.82 -29.44
C GLY A 123 12.74 4.90 -29.35
N LEU A 124 12.30 5.25 -28.14
CA LEU A 124 11.29 6.29 -27.89
C LEU A 124 11.76 7.71 -28.26
N ASP A 125 13.06 7.89 -28.47
CA ASP A 125 13.71 9.13 -28.90
C ASP A 125 13.69 9.34 -30.42
N ILE A 126 13.30 8.31 -31.18
CA ILE A 126 13.22 8.38 -32.64
C ILE A 126 11.88 9.02 -33.03
N GLN A 127 11.91 10.14 -33.75
CA GLN A 127 10.70 10.70 -34.35
C GLN A 127 10.14 9.71 -35.36
N TYR A 128 8.94 9.21 -35.09
CA TYR A 128 8.22 8.38 -36.06
C TYR A 128 7.86 9.23 -37.28
N GLU A 129 8.30 8.81 -38.47
CA GLU A 129 7.66 9.25 -39.71
C GLU A 129 6.18 8.86 -39.65
N GLU A 130 5.27 9.66 -40.22
CA GLU A 130 3.79 9.61 -40.04
C GLU A 130 3.10 8.22 -40.21
N ASN A 131 3.84 7.18 -40.62
CA ASN A 131 3.34 5.83 -40.88
C ASN A 131 4.02 4.70 -40.08
N VAL A 132 4.96 4.99 -39.17
CA VAL A 132 5.58 3.93 -38.36
C VAL A 132 4.69 3.64 -37.15
N LYS A 133 3.97 2.51 -37.21
CA LYS A 133 3.19 2.00 -36.09
C LYS A 133 4.13 1.35 -35.07
N ASN A 134 4.15 1.89 -33.85
CA ASN A 134 4.70 1.16 -32.71
C ASN A 134 3.61 0.20 -32.21
N GLU A 135 3.81 -1.09 -32.48
CA GLU A 135 2.87 -2.16 -32.09
C GLU A 135 2.65 -2.16 -30.57
N GLU A 136 3.71 -2.00 -29.78
CA GLU A 136 3.62 -1.98 -28.32
C GLU A 136 2.82 -0.78 -27.79
N LEU A 137 2.98 0.39 -28.40
CA LEU A 137 2.19 1.57 -28.07
C LEU A 137 0.72 1.38 -28.43
N SER A 138 0.45 0.70 -29.55
CA SER A 138 -0.92 0.38 -29.97
C SER A 138 -1.57 -0.59 -28.98
N CYS A 139 -0.86 -1.66 -28.59
CA CYS A 139 -1.30 -2.60 -27.55
C CYS A 139 -1.54 -1.89 -26.20
N LEU A 140 -0.68 -0.95 -25.81
CA LEU A 140 -0.88 -0.15 -24.60
C LEU A 140 -2.16 0.69 -24.69
N ILE A 141 -2.39 1.37 -25.82
CA ILE A 141 -3.61 2.20 -26.00
C ILE A 141 -4.86 1.33 -25.97
N GLU A 142 -4.83 0.16 -26.61
CA GLU A 142 -5.92 -0.81 -26.57
C GLU A 142 -6.20 -1.25 -25.13
N PHE A 143 -5.17 -1.66 -24.38
CA PHE A 143 -5.29 -2.05 -22.98
C PHE A 143 -5.83 -0.93 -22.08
N LEU A 144 -5.37 0.31 -22.30
CA LEU A 144 -5.86 1.47 -21.56
C LEU A 144 -7.32 1.81 -21.87
N SER A 145 -7.80 1.41 -23.05
CA SER A 145 -9.18 1.60 -23.50
C SER A 145 -10.13 0.51 -23.00
N GLU A 146 -9.61 -0.60 -22.44
CA GLU A 146 -10.43 -1.66 -21.86
C GLU A 146 -11.07 -1.26 -20.53
N GLU A 147 -12.39 -1.43 -20.45
CA GLU A 147 -13.17 -1.24 -19.24
C GLU A 147 -12.91 -2.38 -18.24
N ALA A 148 -12.78 -2.01 -16.96
CA ALA A 148 -12.65 -2.99 -15.89
C ALA A 148 -13.98 -3.73 -15.70
N HIS A 149 -13.96 -5.05 -15.87
CA HIS A 149 -15.14 -5.88 -15.67
C HIS A 149 -15.24 -6.30 -14.20
N SER A 150 -16.35 -5.98 -13.53
CA SER A 150 -16.65 -6.49 -12.20
C SER A 150 -17.29 -7.88 -12.31
N ILE A 151 -16.63 -8.91 -11.79
CA ILE A 151 -17.21 -10.25 -11.71
C ILE A 151 -18.06 -10.37 -10.43
N ARG A 152 -19.23 -10.99 -10.56
CA ARG A 152 -20.06 -11.41 -9.44
C ARG A 152 -19.52 -12.71 -8.87
N LEU A 153 -19.25 -12.73 -7.57
CA LEU A 153 -18.75 -13.91 -6.89
C LEU A 153 -19.87 -14.44 -6.00
N ASN A 154 -20.37 -15.64 -6.32
CA ASN A 154 -21.39 -16.31 -5.51
C ASN A 154 -20.70 -17.26 -4.53
N THR A 155 -19.91 -16.69 -3.62
CA THR A 155 -19.13 -17.47 -2.64
C THR A 155 -19.45 -16.99 -1.24
N ASP A 156 -19.90 -17.93 -0.39
CA ASP A 156 -20.09 -17.67 1.04
C ASP A 156 -18.71 -17.77 1.74
N ILE A 157 -18.04 -16.63 1.88
CA ILE A 157 -16.70 -16.56 2.48
C ILE A 157 -16.85 -16.50 4.00
N GLN A 158 -16.43 -17.57 4.69
CA GLN A 158 -16.35 -17.57 6.14
C GLN A 158 -15.08 -16.83 6.60
N PHE A 159 -15.28 -15.72 7.30
CA PHE A 159 -14.18 -14.92 7.84
C PHE A 159 -13.60 -15.54 9.11
N ASP A 160 -12.28 -15.74 9.13
CA ASP A 160 -11.56 -16.27 10.29
C ASP A 160 -11.25 -15.15 11.30
N GLU A 161 -12.13 -14.99 12.28
CA GLU A 161 -11.96 -14.01 13.36
C GLU A 161 -10.69 -14.22 14.17
N LYS A 162 -10.20 -15.46 14.30
CA LYS A 162 -8.98 -15.73 15.06
C LYS A 162 -7.76 -15.17 14.30
N SER A 163 -7.70 -15.41 13.00
CA SER A 163 -6.65 -14.85 12.14
C SER A 163 -6.68 -13.31 12.16
N PHE A 164 -7.88 -12.70 12.17
CA PHE A 164 -8.01 -11.25 12.30
C PHE A 164 -7.48 -10.70 13.63
N MET A 165 -7.79 -11.36 14.75
CA MET A 165 -7.26 -10.98 16.05
C MET A 165 -5.74 -11.11 16.13
N ASP A 166 -5.19 -12.20 15.61
CA ASP A 166 -3.74 -12.44 15.61
C ASP A 166 -3.02 -11.38 14.76
N GLU A 167 -3.54 -11.06 13.57
CA GLU A 167 -2.98 -10.02 12.71
C GLU A 167 -3.11 -8.62 13.33
N PHE A 168 -4.26 -8.28 13.93
CA PHE A 168 -4.46 -7.02 14.64
C PHE A 168 -3.37 -6.81 15.70
N ILE A 169 -3.15 -7.81 16.56
CA ILE A 169 -2.15 -7.75 17.63
C ILE A 169 -0.74 -7.61 17.07
N GLN A 170 -0.39 -8.40 16.03
CA GLN A 170 0.92 -8.33 15.39
C GLN A 170 1.20 -6.94 14.81
N GLN A 171 0.21 -6.34 14.17
CA GLN A 171 0.36 -5.03 13.52
C GLN A 171 0.45 -3.87 14.52
N VAL A 172 0.00 -4.03 15.78
CA VAL A 172 0.28 -3.06 16.86
C VAL A 172 1.78 -2.91 17.09
N GLU A 173 2.52 -4.02 17.13
CA GLU A 173 3.95 -4.01 17.39
C GLU A 173 4.69 -3.28 16.26
N ASN A 174 4.33 -3.58 15.01
CA ASN A 174 4.86 -2.89 13.83
C ASN A 174 4.58 -1.39 13.87
N TYR A 175 3.35 -1.00 14.23
CA TYR A 175 2.96 0.39 14.38
C TYR A 175 3.81 1.11 15.42
N TYR A 176 4.00 0.54 16.61
CA TYR A 176 4.84 1.17 17.63
C TYR A 176 6.31 1.22 17.26
N ASP A 177 6.83 0.22 16.56
CA ASP A 177 8.19 0.24 16.06
C ASP A 177 8.43 1.41 15.09
N LEU A 178 7.45 1.73 14.23
CA LEU A 178 7.51 2.91 13.36
C LEU A 178 7.61 4.21 14.17
N TRP A 179 6.87 4.32 15.27
CA TRP A 179 6.93 5.49 16.14
C TRP A 179 8.23 5.55 16.95
N ASP A 180 8.55 4.51 17.72
CA ASP A 180 9.68 4.51 18.63
C ASP A 180 11.01 4.55 17.87
N LYS A 181 11.20 3.66 16.88
CA LYS A 181 12.47 3.53 16.15
C LYS A 181 12.52 4.41 14.90
N GLY A 182 11.38 4.70 14.30
CA GLY A 182 11.27 5.48 13.06
C GLY A 182 11.17 6.99 13.31
N TYR A 183 10.14 7.46 14.02
CA TYR A 183 9.88 8.91 14.16
C TYR A 183 10.54 9.52 15.40
N LEU A 184 10.27 8.96 16.58
CA LEU A 184 10.69 9.53 17.87
C LEU A 184 12.19 9.42 18.12
N ASN A 185 12.88 8.51 17.41
CA ASN A 185 14.34 8.40 17.46
C ASN A 185 15.06 9.42 16.56
N LYS A 186 14.36 10.15 15.69
CA LYS A 186 14.99 11.21 14.87
C LYS A 186 15.40 12.42 15.71
N HIS A 187 16.20 13.28 15.10
CA HIS A 187 16.63 14.53 15.71
C HIS A 187 15.42 15.37 16.16
N TRP A 188 15.51 16.00 17.32
CA TRP A 188 14.35 16.67 17.96
C TRP A 188 13.74 17.77 17.08
N ALA A 189 14.56 18.47 16.29
CA ALA A 189 14.07 19.50 15.38
C ALA A 189 13.20 18.91 14.27
N THR A 190 13.54 17.71 13.78
CA THR A 190 12.75 16.96 12.79
C THR A 190 11.43 16.50 13.38
N VAL A 191 11.43 15.97 14.61
CA VAL A 191 10.21 15.58 15.33
C VAL A 191 9.32 16.79 15.61
N LYS A 192 9.90 17.93 16.03
CA LYS A 192 9.16 19.18 16.26
C LYS A 192 8.56 19.73 14.96
N ALA A 193 9.27 19.63 13.84
CA ALA A 193 8.78 20.06 12.53
C ALA A 193 7.59 19.21 12.07
N LEU A 194 7.65 17.88 12.19
CA LEU A 194 6.51 17.00 11.94
C LEU A 194 5.32 17.36 12.83
N ASN A 195 5.57 17.52 14.14
CA ASN A 195 4.52 17.89 15.09
C ASN A 195 3.85 19.23 14.72
N ARG A 196 4.64 20.26 14.34
CA ARG A 196 4.12 21.54 13.86
C ARG A 196 3.15 21.36 12.68
N ARG A 197 3.51 20.48 11.74
CA ARG A 197 2.71 20.24 10.54
C ARG A 197 1.33 19.69 10.86
N TYR A 198 1.25 18.67 11.72
CA TYR A 198 -0.01 18.15 12.25
C TYR A 198 -0.77 19.17 13.11
N ALA A 199 -0.06 19.92 13.95
CA ALA A 199 -0.66 20.84 14.90
C ALA A 199 -1.30 22.06 14.24
N VAL A 200 -0.62 22.70 13.27
CA VAL A 200 -1.01 24.04 12.78
C VAL A 200 -0.97 24.23 11.26
N LEU A 201 -0.38 23.33 10.49
CA LEU A 201 -0.24 23.51 9.03
C LEU A 201 -1.18 22.61 8.21
N ASP A 202 -1.86 21.66 8.84
CA ASP A 202 -2.71 20.65 8.18
C ASP A 202 -1.96 19.89 7.08
N GLU A 203 -0.67 19.67 7.33
CA GLU A 203 0.24 18.84 6.53
C GLU A 203 0.60 17.59 7.35
N TYR A 204 0.52 16.39 6.77
CA TYR A 204 0.62 15.15 7.54
C TYR A 204 1.88 14.31 7.27
N GLU A 205 2.90 14.94 6.70
CA GLU A 205 4.20 14.33 6.41
C GLU A 205 5.39 15.29 6.59
N TYR A 206 6.58 14.75 6.84
CA TYR A 206 7.82 15.53 6.85
C TYR A 206 9.07 14.67 6.68
N GLN A 207 9.91 14.98 5.68
CA GLN A 207 11.23 14.34 5.47
C GLN A 207 11.17 12.80 5.54
N GLY A 208 10.21 12.20 4.82
CA GLY A 208 10.00 10.75 4.79
C GLY A 208 9.34 10.15 6.03
N MET A 209 8.86 10.97 6.97
CA MET A 209 7.93 10.51 8.02
C MET A 209 6.50 10.75 7.55
N ASN A 210 5.68 9.70 7.54
CA ASN A 210 4.28 9.78 7.17
C ASN A 210 3.39 9.00 8.15
N PRO A 211 3.22 9.48 9.40
CA PRO A 211 2.48 8.74 10.42
C PRO A 211 1.06 8.35 10.00
N LEU A 212 0.39 9.17 9.19
CA LEU A 212 -0.95 8.90 8.71
C LEU A 212 -0.97 7.74 7.71
N ASN A 213 -0.18 7.78 6.64
CA ASN A 213 -0.21 6.69 5.66
C ASN A 213 0.47 5.43 6.17
N ASP A 214 1.44 5.57 7.07
CA ASP A 214 2.03 4.43 7.77
C ASP A 214 0.97 3.76 8.67
N PHE A 215 0.12 4.52 9.37
CA PHE A 215 -1.01 3.98 10.12
C PHE A 215 -2.05 3.32 9.20
N LYS A 216 -2.44 3.96 8.10
CA LYS A 216 -3.35 3.36 7.11
C LYS A 216 -2.81 2.02 6.60
N LYS A 217 -1.53 1.96 6.23
CA LYS A 217 -0.88 0.74 5.73
C LYS A 217 -0.95 -0.40 6.74
N VAL A 218 -0.68 -0.12 8.01
CA VAL A 218 -0.83 -1.09 9.10
C VAL A 218 -2.25 -1.65 9.14
N LEU A 219 -3.28 -0.80 9.01
CA LEU A 219 -4.68 -1.25 9.00
C LEU A 219 -5.04 -2.02 7.73
N TYR A 220 -4.53 -1.62 6.57
CA TYR A 220 -4.72 -2.37 5.33
C TYR A 220 -4.13 -3.79 5.45
N LEU A 221 -2.94 -3.92 6.05
CA LEU A 221 -2.32 -5.22 6.31
C LEU A 221 -3.20 -6.10 7.22
N VAL A 222 -3.77 -5.53 8.30
CA VAL A 222 -4.68 -6.28 9.18
C VAL A 222 -5.85 -6.88 8.40
N CYS A 223 -6.55 -6.07 7.61
CA CYS A 223 -7.70 -6.53 6.84
C CYS A 223 -7.29 -7.50 5.74
N TYR A 224 -6.26 -7.16 4.95
CA TYR A 224 -5.84 -7.96 3.79
C TYR A 224 -5.33 -9.35 4.21
N ASN A 225 -4.41 -9.41 5.18
CA ASN A 225 -3.76 -10.65 5.56
C ASN A 225 -4.75 -11.62 6.21
N SER A 226 -5.59 -11.13 7.13
CA SER A 226 -6.63 -11.94 7.76
C SER A 226 -7.66 -12.47 6.75
N PHE A 227 -8.02 -11.66 5.76
CA PHE A 227 -8.90 -12.09 4.68
C PHE A 227 -8.23 -13.16 3.80
N CYS A 228 -6.96 -12.98 3.44
CA CYS A 228 -6.21 -13.99 2.69
C CYS A 228 -6.14 -15.34 3.42
N GLN A 229 -6.00 -15.33 4.75
CA GLN A 229 -6.05 -16.56 5.56
C GLN A 229 -7.44 -17.21 5.49
N SER A 230 -8.50 -16.41 5.55
CA SER A 230 -9.88 -16.88 5.41
C SER A 230 -10.13 -17.55 4.05
N LEU A 231 -9.44 -17.10 3.00
CA LEU A 231 -9.55 -17.65 1.65
C LEU A 231 -8.80 -18.97 1.43
N LYS A 232 -7.84 -19.37 2.30
CA LYS A 232 -6.97 -20.54 2.04
C LYS A 232 -7.70 -21.84 1.83
N ASN A 233 -8.84 -22.03 2.49
CA ASN A 233 -9.63 -23.26 2.41
C ASN A 233 -10.74 -23.19 1.34
N ASN A 234 -10.87 -22.07 0.63
CA ASN A 234 -11.85 -21.93 -0.44
C ASN A 234 -11.31 -22.52 -1.74
N HIS A 235 -12.18 -23.24 -2.47
CA HIS A 235 -11.86 -23.83 -3.78
C HIS A 235 -11.98 -22.79 -4.91
N LEU A 236 -11.22 -21.70 -4.79
CA LEU A 236 -11.15 -20.63 -5.78
C LEU A 236 -9.93 -20.83 -6.67
N ASP A 237 -10.08 -20.56 -7.96
CA ASP A 237 -8.91 -20.42 -8.82
C ASP A 237 -8.12 -19.14 -8.51
N THR A 238 -6.99 -18.94 -9.19
CA THR A 238 -6.09 -17.81 -8.89
C THR A 238 -6.69 -16.47 -9.34
N GLU A 239 -7.44 -16.47 -10.44
CA GLU A 239 -8.05 -15.25 -10.98
C GLU A 239 -9.22 -14.80 -10.11
N GLU A 240 -10.13 -15.72 -9.77
CA GLU A 240 -11.23 -15.50 -8.85
C GLU A 240 -10.74 -15.00 -7.49
N ARG A 241 -9.69 -15.63 -6.95
CA ARG A 241 -9.09 -15.22 -5.67
C ARG A 241 -8.55 -13.79 -5.73
N ASN A 242 -7.76 -13.47 -6.76
CA ASN A 242 -7.18 -12.14 -6.92
C ASN A 242 -8.28 -11.07 -7.03
N GLN A 243 -9.36 -11.35 -7.77
CA GLN A 243 -10.49 -10.44 -7.92
C GLN A 243 -11.26 -10.24 -6.60
N ILE A 244 -11.56 -11.32 -5.86
CA ILE A 244 -12.19 -11.25 -4.54
C ILE A 244 -11.35 -10.41 -3.58
N GLN A 245 -10.04 -10.69 -3.51
CA GLN A 245 -9.10 -9.95 -2.67
C GLN A 245 -9.07 -8.48 -3.03
N GLN A 246 -9.09 -8.15 -4.33
CA GLN A 246 -9.08 -6.78 -4.79
C GLN A 246 -10.36 -6.03 -4.38
N GLN A 247 -11.54 -6.61 -4.63
CA GLN A 247 -12.82 -6.00 -4.24
C GLN A 247 -12.90 -5.77 -2.73
N PHE A 248 -12.44 -6.75 -1.94
CA PHE A 248 -12.35 -6.65 -0.49
C PHE A 248 -11.43 -5.50 -0.05
N SER A 249 -10.21 -5.45 -0.59
CA SER A 249 -9.24 -4.39 -0.28
C SER A 249 -9.77 -3.01 -0.65
N GLN A 250 -10.44 -2.87 -1.80
CA GLN A 250 -10.99 -1.60 -2.26
C GLN A 250 -12.10 -1.10 -1.33
N SER A 251 -13.00 -1.99 -0.91
CA SER A 251 -14.05 -1.68 0.06
C SER A 251 -13.46 -1.27 1.42
N CYS A 252 -12.54 -2.08 1.97
CA CYS A 252 -11.85 -1.76 3.23
C CYS A 252 -11.10 -0.43 3.16
N ALA A 253 -10.37 -0.17 2.08
CA ALA A 253 -9.53 1.02 1.95
C ALA A 253 -10.32 2.32 2.04
N LYS A 254 -11.54 2.36 1.50
CA LYS A 254 -12.42 3.55 1.56
C LYS A 254 -12.72 3.95 3.01
N ASP A 255 -13.11 2.99 3.84
CA ASP A 255 -13.47 3.26 5.23
C ASP A 255 -12.24 3.42 6.13
N ILE A 256 -11.17 2.64 5.90
CA ILE A 256 -9.90 2.78 6.63
C ILE A 256 -9.31 4.18 6.43
N ASN A 257 -9.30 4.70 5.20
CA ASN A 257 -8.80 6.05 4.93
C ASN A 257 -9.48 7.11 5.81
N LYS A 258 -10.82 7.07 5.85
CA LYS A 258 -11.62 7.98 6.64
C LYS A 258 -11.37 7.79 8.14
N LYS A 259 -11.41 6.55 8.62
CA LYS A 259 -11.25 6.22 10.04
C LYS A 259 -9.86 6.54 10.57
N ALA A 260 -8.82 6.27 9.78
CA ALA A 260 -7.45 6.61 10.14
C ALA A 260 -7.26 8.13 10.29
N ASN A 261 -7.80 8.93 9.35
CA ASN A 261 -7.76 10.38 9.45
C ASN A 261 -8.51 10.89 10.69
N GLN A 262 -9.75 10.42 10.89
CA GLN A 262 -10.56 10.77 12.04
C GLN A 262 -9.84 10.46 13.35
N ARG A 263 -9.16 9.31 13.43
CA ARG A 263 -8.56 8.81 14.68
C ARG A 263 -7.19 9.42 14.98
N LEU A 264 -6.31 9.61 14.00
CA LEU A 264 -4.95 10.12 14.21
C LEU A 264 -4.86 11.65 14.09
N VAL A 265 -5.69 12.25 13.25
CA VAL A 265 -5.62 13.68 12.94
C VAL A 265 -6.72 14.43 13.67
N GLU A 266 -7.99 14.20 13.31
CA GLU A 266 -9.11 15.03 13.78
C GLU A 266 -9.32 14.90 15.29
N SER A 267 -9.45 13.68 15.79
CA SER A 267 -9.71 13.39 17.21
C SER A 267 -8.53 13.73 18.12
N LYS A 268 -7.32 13.83 17.56
CA LYS A 268 -6.07 14.04 18.30
C LYS A 268 -5.47 15.43 18.05
N LYS A 269 -6.17 16.31 17.33
CA LYS A 269 -5.69 17.66 16.98
C LYS A 269 -5.21 18.46 18.19
N GLN A 270 -5.96 18.42 19.29
CA GLN A 270 -5.58 19.13 20.53
C GLN A 270 -4.30 18.58 21.17
N GLN A 271 -4.05 17.27 21.08
CA GLN A 271 -2.84 16.66 21.62
C GLN A 271 -1.62 17.01 20.76
N TRP A 272 -1.78 17.04 19.42
CA TRP A 272 -0.75 17.57 18.51
C TRP A 272 -0.39 19.02 18.87
N VAL A 273 -1.39 19.90 19.00
CA VAL A 273 -1.20 21.31 19.40
C VAL A 273 -0.51 21.43 20.76
N SER A 274 -0.97 20.68 21.75
CA SER A 274 -0.39 20.70 23.10
C SER A 274 1.07 20.26 23.10
N ALA A 275 1.40 19.15 22.41
CA ALA A 275 2.76 18.66 22.31
C ALA A 275 3.68 19.62 21.53
N PHE A 276 3.15 20.34 20.54
CA PHE A 276 3.91 21.33 19.79
C PHE A 276 4.31 22.51 20.67
N ASN A 277 3.36 23.03 21.45
CA ASN A 277 3.51 24.22 22.31
C ASN A 277 4.44 24.03 23.53
N LEU A 278 4.86 22.79 23.83
CA LEU A 278 5.85 22.51 24.89
C LEU A 278 7.15 23.31 24.66
N SER A 279 7.60 24.02 25.70
CA SER A 279 8.77 24.90 25.64
C SER A 279 9.56 24.87 26.97
N GLY A 280 10.76 25.43 26.96
CA GLY A 280 11.66 25.42 28.12
C GLY A 280 12.53 24.17 28.22
N GLN A 281 13.26 24.07 29.34
CA GLN A 281 14.14 22.94 29.65
C GLN A 281 13.30 21.65 29.79
N GLY A 282 13.79 20.53 29.24
CA GLY A 282 13.08 19.24 29.29
C GLY A 282 12.02 19.03 28.19
N SER A 283 11.55 20.10 27.53
CA SER A 283 10.46 20.05 26.55
C SER A 283 10.67 19.10 25.35
N THR A 284 11.92 18.76 25.04
CA THR A 284 12.24 17.74 24.02
C THR A 284 11.79 16.35 24.45
N LEU A 285 12.04 15.97 25.71
CA LEU A 285 11.64 14.67 26.26
C LEU A 285 10.12 14.63 26.47
N ASP A 286 9.55 15.69 27.05
CA ASP A 286 8.10 15.77 27.28
C ASP A 286 7.32 15.66 25.96
N ARG A 287 7.82 16.29 24.88
CA ARG A 287 7.22 16.16 23.55
C ARG A 287 7.29 14.73 23.03
N LYS A 288 8.41 14.04 23.19
CA LYS A 288 8.52 12.63 22.77
C LYS A 288 7.52 11.77 23.54
N THR A 289 7.40 11.95 24.85
CA THR A 289 6.42 11.25 25.69
C THR A 289 4.99 11.55 25.26
N ALA A 290 4.65 12.82 25.02
CA ALA A 290 3.32 13.21 24.57
C ALA A 290 2.95 12.57 23.22
N LEU A 291 3.88 12.57 22.26
CA LEU A 291 3.67 11.94 20.95
C LEU A 291 3.61 10.40 21.04
N LYS A 292 4.37 9.79 21.96
CA LYS A 292 4.27 8.35 22.23
C LYS A 292 2.91 7.97 22.80
N ASN A 293 2.42 8.74 23.77
CA ASN A 293 1.09 8.52 24.35
C ASN A 293 0.00 8.71 23.31
N LEU A 294 0.12 9.72 22.44
CA LEU A 294 -0.78 9.92 21.30
C LEU A 294 -0.85 8.67 20.42
N ALA A 295 0.29 8.10 20.03
CA ALA A 295 0.34 6.88 19.24
C ALA A 295 -0.33 5.70 19.95
N GLN A 296 -0.09 5.54 21.26
CA GLN A 296 -0.72 4.49 22.06
C GLN A 296 -2.24 4.64 22.16
N GLU A 297 -2.76 5.87 22.20
CA GLU A 297 -4.21 6.09 22.19
C GLU A 297 -4.84 5.84 20.81
N VAL A 298 -4.09 6.13 19.74
CA VAL A 298 -4.52 5.89 18.35
C VAL A 298 -4.57 4.41 18.04
N TYR A 299 -3.56 3.65 18.42
CA TYR A 299 -3.60 2.19 18.30
C TYR A 299 -3.27 1.56 19.66
N PRO A 300 -4.28 1.21 20.47
CA PRO A 300 -4.06 0.69 21.83
C PRO A 300 -3.29 -0.62 21.88
N SER A 301 -2.33 -0.71 22.81
CA SER A 301 -1.51 -1.89 23.05
C SER A 301 -2.29 -2.96 23.79
N THR A 302 -3.22 -3.59 23.11
CA THR A 302 -3.96 -4.68 23.73
C THR A 302 -3.21 -5.97 23.60
N LYS A 303 -2.80 -6.54 24.75
CA LYS A 303 -2.47 -7.97 24.78
C LYS A 303 -3.71 -8.77 24.40
N LYS A 304 -3.52 -9.91 23.73
CA LYS A 304 -4.61 -10.85 23.37
C LYS A 304 -5.58 -11.10 24.53
N GLN A 305 -5.04 -11.31 25.73
CA GLN A 305 -5.82 -11.53 26.94
C GLN A 305 -6.70 -10.33 27.31
N GLY A 306 -6.21 -9.10 27.13
CA GLY A 306 -6.95 -7.86 27.42
C GLY A 306 -8.07 -7.56 26.42
N LEU A 307 -7.91 -7.98 25.16
CA LEU A 307 -9.01 -7.96 24.18
C LEU A 307 -10.11 -8.96 24.56
N ILE A 308 -9.70 -10.17 24.96
CA ILE A 308 -10.63 -11.26 25.30
C ILE A 308 -11.36 -10.97 26.62
N SER A 309 -10.67 -10.41 27.62
CA SER A 309 -11.26 -10.12 28.93
C SER A 309 -12.11 -8.84 28.95
N GLY A 310 -11.92 -7.94 27.99
CA GLY A 310 -12.61 -6.64 27.97
C GLY A 310 -11.96 -5.56 28.84
N ASP A 311 -10.81 -5.85 29.47
CA ASP A 311 -10.16 -4.95 30.41
C ASP A 311 -9.57 -3.69 29.74
N ASP A 312 -9.30 -3.74 28.43
CA ASP A 312 -8.91 -2.58 27.63
C ASP A 312 -10.06 -2.14 26.72
N SER A 313 -10.94 -1.30 27.30
CA SER A 313 -12.11 -0.76 26.59
C SER A 313 -11.78 -0.03 25.28
N ASN A 314 -10.65 0.68 25.19
CA ASN A 314 -10.30 1.45 23.99
C ASN A 314 -9.81 0.52 22.87
N GLY A 315 -8.96 -0.45 23.20
CA GLY A 315 -8.50 -1.42 22.20
C GLY A 315 -9.59 -2.38 21.75
N VAL A 316 -10.49 -2.81 22.63
CA VAL A 316 -11.67 -3.59 22.26
C VAL A 316 -12.59 -2.79 21.33
N HIS A 317 -12.84 -1.52 21.65
CA HIS A 317 -13.64 -0.65 20.79
C HIS A 317 -13.01 -0.50 19.41
N PHE A 318 -11.69 -0.24 19.34
CA PHE A 318 -11.01 -0.08 18.06
C PHE A 318 -11.00 -1.36 17.23
N TYR A 319 -10.77 -2.51 17.87
CA TYR A 319 -10.88 -3.83 17.22
C TYR A 319 -12.28 -4.04 16.63
N GLN A 320 -13.34 -3.71 17.38
CA GLN A 320 -14.72 -3.80 16.91
C GLN A 320 -15.00 -2.83 15.75
N GLU A 321 -14.48 -1.60 15.81
CA GLU A 321 -14.59 -0.63 14.70
C GLU A 321 -13.99 -1.20 13.40
N LEU A 322 -12.80 -1.82 13.48
CA LEU A 322 -12.15 -2.42 12.32
C LEU A 322 -12.90 -3.67 11.83
N LYS A 323 -13.44 -4.48 12.75
CA LYS A 323 -14.30 -5.63 12.40
C LYS A 323 -15.55 -5.19 11.63
N VAL A 324 -16.17 -4.08 12.02
CA VAL A 324 -17.32 -3.53 11.27
C VAL A 324 -16.94 -3.17 9.84
N ILE A 325 -15.74 -2.62 9.60
CA ILE A 325 -15.25 -2.35 8.23
C ILE A 325 -15.15 -3.64 7.43
N VAL A 326 -14.58 -4.70 8.02
CA VAL A 326 -14.49 -6.02 7.40
C VAL A 326 -15.88 -6.58 7.08
N ASP A 327 -16.82 -6.53 8.04
CA ASP A 327 -18.18 -7.03 7.86
C ASP A 327 -18.93 -6.29 6.73
N VAL A 328 -18.71 -4.98 6.60
CA VAL A 328 -19.25 -4.18 5.49
C VAL A 328 -18.64 -4.62 4.17
N ALA A 329 -17.32 -4.78 4.10
CA ALA A 329 -16.63 -5.23 2.88
C ALA A 329 -17.09 -6.63 2.43
N LEU A 330 -17.25 -7.57 3.35
CA LEU A 330 -17.77 -8.91 3.06
C LEU A 330 -19.20 -8.87 2.52
N LYS A 331 -20.06 -8.00 3.08
CA LYS A 331 -21.43 -7.80 2.57
C LYS A 331 -21.43 -7.18 1.18
N GLU A 332 -20.58 -6.20 0.91
CA GLU A 332 -20.50 -5.57 -0.41
C GLU A 332 -20.09 -6.57 -1.49
N ILE A 333 -19.08 -7.42 -1.22
CA ILE A 333 -18.68 -8.49 -2.15
C ILE A 333 -19.84 -9.45 -2.41
N GLY A 334 -20.59 -9.83 -1.36
CA GLY A 334 -21.77 -10.70 -1.50
C GLY A 334 -22.98 -10.05 -2.18
N GLN A 335 -23.03 -8.71 -2.32
CA GLN A 335 -24.19 -7.96 -2.82
C GLN A 335 -23.99 -7.30 -4.19
N GLN A 336 -22.77 -7.19 -4.71
CA GLN A 336 -22.50 -6.43 -5.94
C GLN A 336 -23.29 -6.98 -7.15
N GLN A 337 -24.13 -6.12 -7.74
CA GLN A 337 -24.64 -6.27 -9.11
C GLN A 337 -23.71 -5.51 -10.07
N PRO A 338 -23.47 -5.97 -11.32
CA PRO A 338 -22.67 -5.22 -12.27
C PRO A 338 -23.39 -3.91 -12.58
N ASP A 339 -22.77 -2.79 -12.23
CA ASP A 339 -23.21 -1.49 -12.69
C ASP A 339 -22.67 -1.29 -14.11
N LEU A 340 -23.52 -1.50 -15.10
CA LEU A 340 -23.23 -1.32 -16.54
C LEU A 340 -23.29 0.16 -16.97
N SER A 341 -23.14 1.13 -16.06
CA SER A 341 -23.39 2.54 -16.37
C SER A 341 -22.25 3.51 -16.00
N LEU A 342 -21.05 3.31 -16.56
CA LEU A 342 -20.03 4.36 -16.59
C LEU A 342 -19.84 4.90 -18.02
N LYS A 343 -20.39 6.10 -18.25
CA LYS A 343 -20.20 6.86 -19.49
C LYS A 343 -18.76 7.34 -19.60
N ILE A 344 -18.17 7.07 -20.76
CA ILE A 344 -16.90 7.59 -21.29
C ILE A 344 -16.69 9.06 -20.86
N ARG A 345 -15.62 9.31 -20.10
CA ARG A 345 -15.05 10.66 -19.96
C ARG A 345 -13.84 10.77 -20.89
N PRO A 346 -13.70 11.87 -21.65
CA PRO A 346 -12.52 12.09 -22.47
C PRO A 346 -11.26 12.21 -21.60
N PHE A 347 -10.17 11.62 -22.08
CA PHE A 347 -8.84 11.66 -21.47
C PHE A 347 -8.38 13.11 -21.20
N GLU A 348 -8.05 13.44 -19.95
CA GLU A 348 -7.26 14.62 -19.57
C GLU A 348 -5.89 14.14 -19.11
N ILE A 349 -4.84 14.45 -19.89
CA ILE A 349 -3.45 14.17 -19.52
C ILE A 349 -3.03 15.23 -18.49
N GLN A 350 -2.82 14.82 -17.24
CA GLN A 350 -2.13 15.66 -16.25
C GLN A 350 -0.62 15.43 -16.33
N GLU A 351 0.15 16.53 -16.42
CA GLU A 351 1.59 16.52 -16.67
C GLU A 351 2.41 15.72 -15.65
N VAL A 352 3.51 15.15 -16.18
CA VAL A 352 4.49 14.30 -15.50
C VAL A 352 5.32 15.11 -14.51
N HIS A 353 5.30 14.73 -13.23
CA HIS A 353 6.32 15.17 -12.29
C HIS A 353 7.52 14.23 -12.35
N GLU A 354 8.65 14.72 -12.86
CA GLU A 354 9.96 14.10 -12.64
C GLU A 354 10.25 14.11 -11.12
N VAL A 355 10.19 12.94 -10.50
CA VAL A 355 10.79 12.74 -9.18
C VAL A 355 12.29 12.64 -9.38
N LYS A 356 13.01 13.75 -9.14
CA LYS A 356 14.48 13.81 -9.13
C LYS A 356 15.09 13.04 -7.96
#